data_AF-T0FWS7-F1
#
_entry.id   AF-T0FWS7-F1
#
_cell.length_a   1.000
_cell.length_b   1.000
_cell.length_c   1.000
_cell.angle_alpha   90.00
_cell.angle_beta   90.00
_cell.angle_gamma   90.00
#
_symmetry.space_group_name_H-M   'P 1'
#
loop_
_entity.id
_entity.type
_entity.pdbx_description
1 polymer ?
#
loop_
_entity_poly.entity_id
_entity_poly.type
_entity_poly.pdbx_seq_one_letter_code
_entity_poly.pdbx_strand_id
1 'polypeptide(L)' 'MLIRANRERKIEGGGCSWSYLETLEPADTYTITVPRKKGRRRGKQQSNFDLKS' A
#
# COMPACT_ATOMS: atom_id res chain seq x y z
N MET A 1 -4.86 5.01 20.60
CA MET A 1 -5.00 5.89 19.42
C MET A 1 -4.41 5.18 18.22
N LEU A 2 -5.18 4.93 17.17
CA LEU A 2 -4.68 4.32 15.93
C LEU A 2 -4.33 5.42 14.92
N ILE A 3 -3.10 5.41 14.41
CA ILE A 3 -2.60 6.44 13.49
C ILE A 3 -2.07 5.75 12.24
N ARG A 4 -2.55 6.17 11.06
CA ARG A 4 -2.00 5.71 9.79
C ARG A 4 -0.61 6.31 9.57
N ALA A 5 0.39 5.45 9.35
CA ALA A 5 1.69 5.90 8.84
C ALA A 5 1.56 6.24 7.35
N ASN A 6 1.64 7.53 7.02
CA ASN A 6 1.61 7.99 5.62
C ASN A 6 3.00 8.07 4.97
N ARG A 7 4.07 7.90 5.76
CA ARG A 7 5.46 7.92 5.31
C ARG A 7 6.21 6.78 5.98
N GLU A 8 7.28 6.36 5.35
CA GLU A 8 8.21 5.41 5.93
C GLU A 8 8.79 5.95 7.23
N ARG A 9 8.93 5.07 8.22
CA ARG A 9 9.55 5.36 9.50
C ARG A 9 10.71 4.41 9.71
N LYS A 10 11.78 4.93 10.33
CA LYS A 10 12.86 4.09 10.84
C LYS A 10 12.39 3.46 12.14
N ILE A 11 12.58 2.15 12.26
CA ILE A 11 12.40 1.42 13.51
C ILE A 11 13.72 1.51 14.29
N GLU A 12 13.64 1.56 15.61
CA GLU A 12 14.81 1.47 16.48
C GLU A 12 15.53 0.14 16.21
N GLY A 13 16.81 0.20 15.82
CA GLY A 13 17.54 -0.92 15.21
C GLY A 13 17.84 -0.76 13.71
N GLY A 14 17.44 0.37 13.10
CA GLY A 14 17.93 0.78 11.77
C GLY A 14 17.12 0.27 10.57
N GLY A 15 16.08 -0.54 10.80
CA GLY A 15 15.21 -1.07 9.74
C GLY A 15 14.18 -0.06 9.22
N CYS A 16 13.75 -0.23 7.98
CA CYS A 16 12.59 0.47 7.40
C CYS A 16 11.28 -0.18 7.85
N SER A 17 10.28 0.64 8.21
CA SER A 17 9.02 0.14 8.76
C SER A 17 8.23 -0.73 7.80
N TRP A 18 8.23 -0.40 6.50
CA TRP A 18 7.46 -1.15 5.52
C TRP A 18 8.14 -2.46 5.14
N SER A 19 9.45 -2.42 4.89
CA SER A 19 10.23 -3.62 4.57
C SER A 19 10.21 -4.66 5.69
N TYR A 20 10.14 -4.24 6.96
CA TYR A 20 10.04 -5.18 8.07
C TYR A 20 8.70 -5.93 8.07
N LEU A 21 7.58 -5.23 7.85
CA LEU A 21 6.25 -5.85 7.81
C LEU A 21 6.11 -6.90 6.70
N GLU A 22 6.80 -6.73 5.58
CA GLU A 22 6.82 -7.71 4.47
C GLU A 22 7.51 -9.03 4.84
N THR A 23 8.38 -9.03 5.86
CA THR A 23 9.06 -10.25 6.34
C THR A 23 8.20 -11.08 7.30
N LEU A 24 7.07 -10.54 7.76
CA LEU A 24 6.18 -11.23 8.69
C LEU A 24 5.22 -12.14 7.93
N GLU A 25 4.89 -13.29 8.51
CA GLU A 25 3.85 -14.15 7.97
C GLU A 25 2.49 -13.43 8.04
N PRO A 26 1.65 -13.49 6.98
CA PRO A 26 0.32 -12.93 7.01
C PRO A 26 -0.52 -13.59 8.11
N ALA A 27 -1.00 -12.80 9.08
CA ALA A 27 -1.85 -13.32 10.14
C ALA A 27 -3.24 -13.72 9.63
N ASP A 28 -3.84 -12.87 8.80
CA ASP A 28 -5.19 -13.04 8.25
C ASP A 28 -5.29 -12.40 6.87
N THR A 29 -6.28 -12.85 6.09
CA THR A 29 -6.62 -12.25 4.79
C THR A 29 -8.07 -11.78 4.79
N TYR A 30 -8.27 -10.49 4.50
CA TYR A 30 -9.59 -9.88 4.41
C TYR A 30 -9.84 -9.33 3.00
N THR A 31 -11.07 -9.46 2.51
CA THR A 31 -11.49 -8.86 1.24
C THR A 31 -12.28 -7.59 1.49
N ILE A 32 -11.90 -6.49 0.83
CA ILE A 32 -12.62 -5.22 0.87
C ILE A 32 -13.03 -4.80 -0.54
N THR A 33 -14.20 -4.17 -0.68
CA THR A 33 -14.65 -3.61 -1.96
C THR A 33 -14.24 -2.14 -2.05
N VAL A 34 -13.42 -1.79 -3.05
CA VAL A 34 -13.02 -0.39 -3.28
C VAL A 34 -13.96 0.26 -4.30
N PRO A 35 -14.74 1.29 -3.92
CA PRO A 35 -15.64 1.95 -4.86
C PRO A 35 -14.84 2.72 -5.91
N ARG A 36 -15.08 2.43 -7.18
CA ARG A 36 -14.49 3.19 -8.30
C ARG A 36 -15.35 4.42 -8.55
N LYS A 37 -14.77 5.63 -8.47
CA LYS A 37 -15.43 6.82 -9.01
C LYS A 37 -15.65 6.62 -10.51
N LYS A 38 -16.90 6.72 -10.98
CA LYS A 38 -17.22 6.82 -12.42
C LYS A 38 -16.49 8.06 -12.96
N GLY A 39 -15.45 7.84 -13.76
CA GLY A 39 -14.63 8.93 -14.31
C GLY A 39 -15.47 9.86 -15.19
N ARG A 40 -15.25 11.18 -15.04
CA ARG A 40 -15.49 12.12 -16.14
C ARG A 40 -14.68 11.64 -17.34
N ARG A 41 -15.29 11.65 -18.53
CA ARG A 41 -14.70 11.13 -19.77
C ARG A 41 -13.37 11.82 -20.12
N ARG A 42 -12.39 10.98 -20.48
CA ARG A 42 -11.20 11.18 -21.35
C ARG A 42 -10.12 12.17 -20.91
N GLY A 43 -8.95 11.61 -20.56
CA GLY A 43 -7.65 12.31 -20.55
C GLY A 43 -6.61 11.60 -19.68
N LYS A 44 -5.77 10.75 -20.30
CA LYS A 44 -4.61 10.02 -19.75
C LYS A 44 -4.90 8.99 -18.64
N GLN A 45 -5.03 7.74 -19.07
CA GLN A 45 -4.75 6.57 -18.23
C GLN A 45 -3.25 6.55 -17.94
N GLN A 46 -2.84 7.02 -16.76
CA GLN A 46 -1.53 6.71 -16.21
C GLN A 46 -1.67 5.41 -15.41
N SER A 47 -1.60 4.28 -16.10
CA SER A 47 -1.39 2.99 -15.43
C SER A 47 0.08 2.93 -15.01
N ASN A 48 0.34 3.09 -13.72
CA ASN A 48 1.58 2.59 -13.14
C ASN A 48 1.22 1.37 -12.31
N PHE A 49 1.24 0.21 -12.96
CA PHE A 49 1.32 -1.07 -12.27
C PHE A 49 2.32 -1.92 -13.04
N ASP A 50 3.58 -1.51 -12.98
CA ASP A 50 4.69 -2.38 -13.32
C ASP A 50 4.92 -3.30 -12.11
N LEU A 51 4.22 -4.44 -12.09
CA LEU A 51 4.73 -5.62 -11.40
C LEU A 51 5.79 -6.21 -12.35
N LYS A 52 7.06 -5.92 -12.08
CA LYS A 52 8.15 -6.58 -12.81
C LYS A 52 8.25 -8.03 -12.34
N SER A 53 8.12 -8.94 -13.30
CA SER A 53 8.49 -10.36 -13.21
C SER A 53 10.00 -10.54 -13.26
#